data_AF-A0A942N2U6-F1
#
_entry.id   AF-A0A942N2U6-F1
#
_cell.length_a   1.000
_cell.length_b   1.000
_cell.length_c   1.000
_cell.angle_alpha   90.00
_cell.angle_beta   90.00
_cell.angle_gamma   90.00
#
_symmetry.space_group_name_H-M   'P 1'
#
loop_
_entity.id
_entity.type
_entity.pdbx_description
1 polymer ?
#
loop_
_entity_poly.entity_id
_entity_poly.type
_entity_poly.pdbx_seq_one_letter_code
_entity_poly.pdbx_strand_id
1 'polypeptide(L)'
;MVKVQNIVSINNNILVCELNNGEFKKIDLSELISNHKHLIGIDKLKDIQYQKTAKIGEFGEIFWENTIHSNNEVWNYDISPEYILHHGITIVQDKLTF
;
A
#
# COMPACT_ATOMS: atom_id res chain seq x y z
N MET A 1 4.42 13.22 12.79
CA MET A 1 4.55 12.48 11.52
C MET A 1 3.60 11.30 11.59
N VAL A 2 2.76 11.13 10.58
CA VAL A 2 1.84 9.99 10.52
C VAL A 2 2.62 8.75 10.08
N LYS A 3 2.26 7.57 10.58
CA LYS A 3 2.90 6.29 10.25
C LYS A 3 1.85 5.21 10.14
N VAL A 4 2.00 4.25 9.23
CA VAL A 4 1.25 3.00 9.31
C VAL A 4 1.81 2.18 10.47
N GLN A 5 0.93 1.72 11.37
CA GLN A 5 1.29 0.81 12.46
C GLN A 5 0.93 -0.64 12.16
N ASN A 6 -0.15 -0.85 11.40
CA ASN A 6 -0.63 -2.18 11.09
C ASN A 6 -1.23 -2.26 9.68
N ILE A 7 -0.93 -3.35 8.97
CA ILE A 7 -1.63 -3.73 7.74
C ILE A 7 -2.74 -4.68 8.18
N VAL A 8 -3.98 -4.21 8.13
CA VAL A 8 -5.14 -4.97 8.62
C VAL A 8 -5.56 -6.03 7.60
N SER A 9 -5.58 -5.67 6.31
CA SER A 9 -5.86 -6.63 5.24
C SER A 9 -5.38 -6.14 3.89
N ILE A 10 -5.09 -7.09 3.00
CA ILE A 10 -4.87 -6.84 1.58
C ILE A 10 -5.61 -7.90 0.77
N ASN A 11 -6.63 -7.47 0.02
CA ASN A 11 -7.46 -8.37 -0.80
C ASN A 11 -8.06 -7.62 -1.99
N ASN A 12 -8.07 -8.23 -3.18
CA ASN A 12 -8.70 -7.70 -4.39
C ASN A 12 -8.35 -6.22 -4.66
N ASN A 13 -7.06 -5.89 -4.65
CA ASN A 13 -6.54 -4.52 -4.81
C ASN A 13 -6.92 -3.54 -3.69
N ILE A 14 -7.58 -3.99 -2.63
CA ILE A 14 -7.89 -3.15 -1.48
C ILE A 14 -6.86 -3.41 -0.39
N LEU A 15 -6.20 -2.34 0.03
CA LEU A 15 -5.34 -2.28 1.20
C LEU A 15 -6.09 -1.58 2.33
N VAL A 16 -6.17 -2.21 3.50
CA VAL A 16 -6.68 -1.60 4.73
C VAL A 16 -5.55 -1.56 5.75
N CYS A 17 -5.32 -0.41 6.33
CA CYS A 17 -4.27 -0.20 7.31
C CYS A 17 -4.73 0.71 8.45
N GLU A 18 -4.02 0.63 9.57
CA GLU A 18 -4.18 1.47 10.75
C GLU A 18 -3.00 2.43 10.84
N LEU A 19 -3.31 3.71 11.02
CA LEU A 19 -2.34 4.78 11.23
C LEU A 19 -2.07 4.99 12.72
N ASN A 20 -0.91 5.54 13.06
CA ASN A 20 -0.48 5.81 14.44
C ASN A 20 -1.32 6.83 15.20
N ASN A 21 -2.26 7.50 14.54
CA ASN A 21 -3.25 8.37 15.16
C ASN A 21 -4.59 7.66 15.43
N GLY A 22 -4.68 6.34 15.18
CA GLY A 22 -5.87 5.52 15.36
C GLY A 22 -6.85 5.54 14.17
N GLU A 23 -6.53 6.24 13.08
CA GLU A 23 -7.37 6.20 11.87
C GLU A 23 -7.16 4.91 11.08
N PHE A 24 -8.27 4.30 10.64
CA PHE A 24 -8.25 3.23 9.66
C PHE A 24 -8.45 3.81 8.26
N LYS A 25 -7.54 3.47 7.34
CA LYS A 25 -7.58 3.94 5.96
C LYS A 25 -7.71 2.75 5.01
N LYS A 26 -8.58 2.91 4.03
CA LYS A 26 -8.76 2.02 2.89
C LYS A 26 -8.21 2.67 1.63
N ILE A 27 -7.39 1.93 0.89
CA ILE A 27 -6.83 2.35 -0.40
C ILE A 27 -7.15 1.33 -1.48
N ASP A 28 -7.51 1.81 -2.66
CA ASP A 28 -7.57 1.01 -3.88
C ASP A 28 -6.24 1.10 -4.63
N LEU A 29 -5.50 -0.01 -4.64
CA LEU A 29 -4.24 -0.16 -5.35
C LEU A 29 -4.42 -0.09 -6.87
N SER A 30 -5.63 -0.34 -7.40
CA SER A 30 -5.88 -0.33 -8.85
C SER A 30 -5.60 1.03 -9.47
N GLU A 31 -5.96 2.11 -8.77
CA GLU A 31 -5.72 3.48 -9.24
C GLU A 31 -4.22 3.80 -9.24
N LEU A 32 -3.50 3.42 -8.18
CA LEU A 32 -2.05 3.57 -8.07
C LEU A 32 -1.32 2.83 -9.19
N ILE A 33 -1.69 1.57 -9.44
CA ILE A 33 -1.11 0.75 -10.52
C ILE A 33 -1.37 1.41 -11.88
N SER A 34 -2.58 1.93 -12.10
CA SER A 34 -2.93 2.62 -13.35
C SER A 34 -2.14 3.92 -13.56
N ASN A 35 -2.04 4.76 -12.52
CA ASN A 35 -1.32 6.03 -12.56
C ASN A 35 0.19 5.83 -12.77
N HIS A 36 0.74 4.74 -12.22
CA HIS A 36 2.15 4.40 -12.33
C HIS A 36 2.46 3.31 -13.35
N LYS A 37 1.56 3.05 -14.31
CA LYS A 37 1.73 2.01 -15.36
C LYS A 37 2.99 2.14 -16.22
N HIS A 38 3.64 3.30 -16.18
CA HIS A 38 4.90 3.57 -16.87
C HIS A 38 6.12 2.98 -16.13
N LEU A 39 5.98 2.61 -14.85
CA LEU A 39 7.03 1.97 -14.06
C LEU A 39 7.09 0.48 -14.39
N ILE A 40 8.23 0.02 -14.88
CA ILE A 40 8.44 -1.40 -15.22
C ILE A 40 8.39 -2.22 -13.93
N GLY A 41 7.49 -3.21 -13.87
CA GLY A 41 7.32 -4.12 -12.73
C GLY A 41 6.16 -3.76 -11.81
N ILE A 42 5.54 -2.58 -11.96
CA ILE A 42 4.33 -2.19 -11.18
C ILE A 42 3.19 -3.21 -11.34
N ASP A 43 3.11 -3.85 -12.51
CA ASP A 43 2.09 -4.86 -12.83
C ASP A 43 2.13 -6.07 -11.90
N LYS A 44 3.24 -6.33 -11.20
CA LYS A 44 3.30 -7.40 -10.17
C LYS A 44 2.26 -7.18 -9.07
N LEU A 45 1.92 -5.92 -8.77
CA LEU A 45 0.88 -5.59 -7.79
C LEU A 45 -0.53 -5.94 -8.27
N LYS A 46 -0.73 -6.42 -9.51
CA LYS A 46 -2.01 -7.01 -9.94
C LYS A 46 -2.20 -8.43 -9.40
N ASP A 47 -1.11 -9.10 -9.03
CA ASP A 47 -1.17 -10.42 -8.42
C ASP A 47 -1.50 -10.32 -6.92
N ILE A 48 -2.55 -11.02 -6.51
CA ILE A 48 -3.03 -10.96 -5.12
C ILE A 48 -2.04 -11.59 -4.13
N GLN A 49 -1.24 -12.58 -4.53
CA GLN A 49 -0.25 -13.18 -3.64
C GLN A 49 0.91 -12.22 -3.42
N TYR A 50 1.34 -11.51 -4.46
CA TYR A 50 2.34 -10.47 -4.36
C TYR A 50 1.86 -9.27 -3.54
N GLN A 51 0.61 -8.84 -3.71
CA GLN A 51 0.01 -7.81 -2.85
C GLN A 51 0.14 -8.14 -1.36
N LYS A 52 -0.05 -9.40 -0.97
CA LYS A 52 0.05 -9.86 0.42
C LYS A 52 1.47 -9.88 0.98
N THR A 53 2.51 -9.69 0.16
CA THR A 53 3.89 -9.59 0.64
C THR A 53 4.24 -8.19 1.14
N ALA A 54 3.27 -7.27 1.19
CA ALA A 54 3.47 -5.92 1.69
C ALA A 54 4.08 -5.94 3.10
N LYS A 55 4.99 -5.00 3.34
CA LYS A 55 5.66 -4.78 4.62
C LYS A 55 5.51 -3.33 5.06
N ILE A 56 5.65 -3.08 6.35
CA ILE A 56 5.76 -1.73 6.90
C ILE A 56 7.24 -1.39 7.05
N GLY A 57 7.67 -0.27 6.50
CA GLY A 57 9.04 0.22 6.59
C GLY A 57 9.31 1.03 7.86
N GLU A 58 10.56 1.43 8.06
CA GLU A 58 11.00 2.15 9.26
C GLU A 58 10.30 3.51 9.43
N PHE A 59 9.96 4.16 8.32
CA PHE A 59 9.27 5.44 8.31
C PHE A 59 7.75 5.27 8.39
N GLY A 60 7.25 4.05 8.44
CA GLY A 60 5.83 3.72 8.52
C GLY A 60 5.14 3.62 7.17
N GLU A 61 5.89 3.70 6.07
CA GLU A 61 5.42 3.44 4.70
C GLU A 61 5.03 1.98 4.50
N ILE A 62 4.10 1.72 3.60
CA ILE A 62 3.84 0.34 3.14
C ILE A 62 4.63 0.13 1.86
N PHE A 63 5.41 -0.95 1.79
CA PHE A 63 6.23 -1.24 0.62
C PHE A 63 6.18 -2.71 0.18
N TRP A 64 6.50 -2.91 -1.09
CA TRP A 64 6.72 -4.21 -1.71
C TRP A 64 8.16 -4.29 -2.20
N GLU A 65 8.83 -5.39 -1.88
CA GLU A 65 10.25 -5.58 -2.21
C GLU A 65 10.46 -5.88 -3.69
N ASN A 66 11.49 -5.26 -4.26
CA ASN A 66 11.97 -5.57 -5.61
C ASN A 66 10.89 -5.47 -6.71
N THR A 67 10.02 -4.47 -6.57
CA THR A 67 8.87 -4.26 -7.45
C THR A 67 9.29 -3.62 -8.76
N ILE A 68 10.03 -2.52 -8.71
CA ILE A 68 10.30 -1.67 -9.87
C ILE A 68 11.70 -1.94 -10.42
N HIS A 69 11.80 -2.04 -11.75
CA HIS A 69 13.01 -2.38 -12.50
C HIS A 69 13.37 -1.22 -13.42
N SER A 70 14.55 -0.62 -13.29
CA SER A 70 14.96 0.47 -14.18
C SER A 70 16.48 0.50 -14.30
N ASN A 71 17.02 0.57 -15.52
CA ASN A 71 18.47 0.73 -15.76
C ASN A 71 19.38 -0.21 -14.96
N ASN A 72 19.03 -1.51 -14.89
CA ASN A 72 19.70 -2.55 -14.08
C ASN A 72 19.62 -2.36 -12.55
N GLU A 73 18.81 -1.41 -12.08
CA GLU A 73 18.49 -1.23 -10.68
C GLU A 73 17.10 -1.81 -10.38
N VAL A 74 16.96 -2.30 -9.15
CA VAL A 74 15.72 -2.83 -8.63
C VAL A 74 15.45 -2.16 -7.29
N TRP A 75 14.26 -1.59 -7.13
CA TRP A 75 13.87 -0.88 -5.93
C TRP A 75 12.45 -1.21 -5.47
N ASN A 76 12.16 -0.89 -4.21
CA ASN A 76 10.89 -1.19 -3.56
C ASN A 76 9.82 -0.21 -4.00
N TYR A 77 8.64 -0.68 -4.40
CA TYR A 77 7.51 0.24 -4.56
C TYR A 77 6.90 0.51 -3.19
N ASP A 78 6.77 1.76 -2.81
CA ASP A 78 6.20 2.17 -1.52
C ASP A 78 5.03 3.16 -1.66
N ILE A 79 4.25 3.24 -0.60
CA ILE A 79 3.16 4.20 -0.42
C ILE A 79 3.41 4.89 0.92
N SER A 80 3.62 6.21 0.87
CA SER A 80 3.91 6.99 2.09
C SER A 80 2.70 7.08 3.02
N PRO A 81 2.92 7.19 4.34
CA PRO A 81 1.85 7.41 5.32
C PRO A 81 1.00 8.65 5.02
N GLU A 82 1.63 9.73 4.53
CA GLU A 82 0.95 10.97 4.17
C GLU A 82 0.02 10.77 2.98
N TYR A 83 0.46 10.01 1.96
CA TYR A 83 -0.41 9.66 0.84
C TYR A 83 -1.64 8.90 1.35
N ILE A 84 -1.43 7.93 2.24
CA ILE A 84 -2.50 7.13 2.84
C ILE A 84 -3.48 8.00 3.64
N LEU A 85 -2.97 8.93 4.44
CA LEU A 85 -3.78 9.83 5.25
C LEU A 85 -4.70 10.71 4.37
N HIS A 86 -4.16 11.25 3.27
CA HIS A 86 -4.84 12.24 2.43
C HIS A 86 -5.72 11.65 1.32
N HIS A 87 -5.37 10.47 0.79
CA HIS A 87 -6.08 9.85 -0.34
C HIS A 87 -6.83 8.58 0.05
N GLY A 88 -6.52 7.99 1.22
CA GLY A 88 -7.25 6.84 1.75
C GLY A 88 -8.64 7.25 2.26
N ILE A 89 -9.63 6.38 1.99
CA ILE A 89 -10.97 6.53 2.55
C ILE A 89 -10.89 6.15 4.04
N THR A 90 -11.26 7.09 4.92
CA THR A 90 -11.40 6.79 6.35
C THR A 90 -12.56 5.82 6.56
N ILE A 91 -12.29 4.71 7.26
CA ILE A 91 -13.29 3.71 7.62
C ILE A 91 -13.36 3.56 9.13
N VAL A 92 -14.49 3.02 9.61
CA VAL A 92 -14.71 2.76 11.04
C VAL A 92 -14.39 1.30 11.33
N GLN A 93 -13.68 1.04 12.44
CA GLN A 93 -13.20 -0.30 12.80
C GLN A 93 -14.33 -1.35 12.87
N ASP A 94 -15.52 -0.98 13.34
CA ASP A 94 -16.69 -1.87 13.43
C ASP A 94 -17.26 -2.33 12.07
N LYS A 95 -16.75 -1.79 10.95
CA LYS A 95 -17.15 -2.18 9.59
C LYS A 95 -16.10 -3.04 8.87
N LEU A 96 -15.08 -3.50 9.59
CA LEU A 96 -14.08 -4.43 9.09
C LEU A 96 -14.62 -5.87 9.07
N THR A 97 -15.58 -6.15 8.18
CA THR A 97 -15.93 -7.54 7.83
C THR A 97 -14.95 -8.04 6.77
N PHE A 98 -14.05 -8.95 7.17
CA PHE A 98 -13.11 -9.65 6.29
C PHE A 98 -13.67 -11.00 5.85
#